data_AF-A0A2P2GPV1-F1
#
_entry.id   AF-A0A2P2GPV1-F1
#
_cell.length_a   1.000
_cell.length_b   1.000
_cell.length_c   1.000
_cell.angle_alpha   90.00
_cell.angle_beta   90.00
_cell.angle_gamma   90.00
#
_symmetry.space_group_name_H-M   'P 1'
#
loop_
_entity.id
_entity.type
_entity.pdbx_description
1 polymer ?
#
loop_
_entity_poly.entity_id
_entity_poly.type
_entity_poly.pdbx_seq_one_letter_code
_entity_poly.pdbx_strand_id
1 'polypeptide(L)'
;MTYRRAAIPALVGGLLLTALLWWAGASADALHLPGSGSVLGGQAVTELERWLAPWAYDPPAALRPGAGTYDGTGDAAVTDGGRYLSLHTTALQIRFCAVFAFFVPGALFLVRRLPPVHGRMPAALLTLWAWGMVAGTLAVGVSTPWLIAAGGHGSYRFLPQLAGLISSGRQMLVVTALVAATVTALVARATAQGAGPLPRTPVPARPARLAATAGTAAVGFSLLVLSYETVAAAIQTLPSPGGLLDEPGDLLRQWLLLGAVTNPAGAPLGDWLLYRAVDVLVLVLVWWALRLLPGLLTRVTVPAMAAGAVSATVLGLLVSQVLRIALDAQGMRYGLLYASGNLGNGVPAALTWGVVAGLVATATLRAATSGEEPAQPAESSEAGGFPEPASATPPVEP
;
A
#
# COMPACT_ATOMS: atom_id res chain seq x y z
N MET A 1 13.28 15.40 -12.05
CA MET A 1 12.86 14.74 -13.30
C MET A 1 11.67 15.51 -13.88
N THR A 2 11.66 15.79 -15.19
CA THR A 2 10.52 16.45 -15.85
C THR A 2 9.31 15.50 -15.92
N TYR A 3 8.10 16.04 -15.97
CA TYR A 3 6.86 15.23 -16.05
C TYR A 3 6.89 14.25 -17.22
N ARG A 4 7.33 14.70 -18.40
CA ARG A 4 7.43 13.87 -19.60
C ARG A 4 8.32 12.64 -19.40
N ARG A 5 9.47 12.79 -18.73
CA ARG A 5 10.38 11.65 -18.49
C ARG A 5 9.84 10.68 -17.44
N ALA A 6 9.07 11.15 -16.47
CA ALA A 6 8.46 10.31 -15.45
C ALA A 6 7.15 9.63 -15.93
N ALA A 7 6.47 10.19 -16.94
CA ALA A 7 5.25 9.63 -17.49
C ALA A 7 5.46 8.30 -18.23
N ILE A 8 6.52 8.19 -19.02
CA ILE A 8 6.85 6.97 -19.77
C ILE A 8 6.96 5.73 -18.86
N PRO A 9 7.82 5.72 -17.81
CA PRO A 9 7.90 4.55 -16.93
C PRO A 9 6.60 4.29 -16.17
N ALA A 10 5.88 5.33 -15.74
CA ALA A 10 4.61 5.17 -15.04
C ALA A 10 3.54 4.50 -15.91
N LEU A 11 3.43 4.90 -17.18
CA LEU A 11 2.52 4.29 -18.14
C LEU A 11 2.91 2.85 -18.48
N VAL A 12 4.20 2.58 -18.72
CA VAL A 12 4.70 1.22 -18.99
C VAL A 12 4.39 0.30 -17.80
N GLY A 13 4.67 0.76 -16.57
CA GLY A 13 4.37 0.03 -15.36
C GLY A 13 2.89 -0.22 -15.15
N GLY A 14 2.04 0.79 -15.39
CA GLY A 14 0.60 0.68 -15.27
C GLY A 14 0.01 -0.30 -16.28
N LEU A 15 0.41 -0.19 -17.55
CA LEU A 15 -0.01 -1.12 -18.60
C LEU A 15 0.44 -2.54 -18.27
N LEU A 16 1.68 -2.73 -17.81
CA LEU A 16 2.21 -4.04 -17.45
C LEU A 16 1.47 -4.63 -16.24
N LEU A 17 1.22 -3.86 -15.19
CA LEU A 17 0.48 -4.32 -14.01
C LEU A 17 -0.93 -4.75 -14.40
N THR A 18 -1.64 -3.92 -15.15
CA THR A 18 -2.99 -4.22 -15.63
C THR A 18 -2.98 -5.45 -16.55
N ALA A 19 -2.03 -5.56 -17.48
CA ALA A 19 -1.91 -6.70 -18.39
C ALA A 19 -1.59 -8.01 -17.66
N LEU A 20 -0.72 -7.97 -16.63
CA LEU A 20 -0.39 -9.14 -15.81
C LEU A 20 -1.59 -9.62 -15.00
N LEU A 21 -2.36 -8.69 -14.43
CA LEU A 21 -3.58 -9.03 -13.69
C LEU A 21 -4.70 -9.51 -14.62
N TRP A 22 -4.80 -8.91 -15.81
CA TRP A 22 -5.71 -9.35 -16.87
C TRP A 22 -5.38 -10.79 -17.31
N TRP A 23 -4.09 -11.06 -17.55
CA TRP A 23 -3.59 -12.40 -17.88
C TRP A 23 -3.79 -13.40 -16.73
N ALA A 24 -3.59 -12.96 -15.48
CA ALA A 24 -3.87 -13.77 -14.29
C ALA A 24 -5.34 -14.19 -14.23
N GLY A 25 -6.25 -13.25 -14.49
CA GLY A 25 -7.68 -13.50 -14.58
C GLY A 25 -8.03 -14.53 -15.63
N ALA A 26 -7.52 -14.36 -16.86
CA ALA A 26 -7.74 -15.31 -17.95
C ALA A 26 -7.12 -16.70 -17.69
N SER A 27 -6.07 -16.77 -16.86
CA SER A 27 -5.42 -18.03 -16.51
C SER A 27 -6.27 -18.87 -15.54
N ALA A 28 -7.24 -18.27 -14.84
CA ALA A 28 -8.16 -19.01 -14.00
C ALA A 28 -8.98 -20.01 -14.83
N ASP A 29 -9.45 -19.60 -16.01
CA ASP A 29 -10.26 -20.45 -16.90
C ASP A 29 -9.44 -21.63 -17.45
N ALA A 30 -8.13 -21.42 -17.65
CA ALA A 30 -7.22 -22.47 -18.07
C ALA A 30 -7.04 -23.57 -17.01
N LEU A 31 -7.30 -23.28 -15.73
CA LEU A 31 -7.25 -24.27 -14.65
C LEU A 31 -8.43 -25.25 -14.69
N HIS A 32 -9.54 -24.91 -15.34
CA HIS A 32 -10.68 -25.81 -15.50
C HIS A 32 -10.54 -26.77 -16.68
N LEU A 33 -9.48 -26.65 -17.49
CA LEU A 33 -9.24 -27.54 -18.63
C LEU A 33 -8.93 -28.98 -18.20
N PRO A 34 -9.44 -29.99 -18.93
CA PRO A 34 -9.15 -31.40 -18.63
C PRO A 34 -7.65 -31.66 -18.65
N GLY A 35 -7.09 -32.10 -17.52
CA GLY A 35 -5.66 -32.44 -17.36
C GLY A 35 -4.84 -31.43 -16.54
N SER A 36 -5.37 -30.25 -16.20
CA SER A 36 -4.70 -29.31 -15.28
C SER A 36 -4.43 -29.96 -13.91
N GLY A 37 -5.43 -30.65 -13.36
CA GLY A 37 -5.35 -31.34 -12.08
C GLY A 37 -4.42 -32.56 -12.06
N SER A 38 -4.17 -33.21 -13.21
CA SER A 38 -3.23 -34.33 -13.29
C SER A 38 -1.78 -33.87 -13.41
N VAL A 39 -1.52 -32.69 -14.00
CA VAL A 39 -0.17 -32.12 -14.15
C VAL A 39 0.27 -31.35 -12.91
N LEU A 40 -0.60 -30.52 -12.34
CA LEU A 40 -0.28 -29.64 -11.21
C LEU A 40 -0.63 -30.28 -9.86
N GLY A 41 -1.51 -31.28 -9.84
CA GLY A 41 -2.11 -31.85 -8.63
C GLY A 41 -3.32 -31.04 -8.16
N GLY A 42 -4.35 -31.74 -7.67
CA GLY A 42 -5.63 -31.11 -7.29
C GLY A 42 -5.50 -29.99 -6.26
N GLN A 43 -4.65 -30.17 -5.24
CA GLN A 43 -4.44 -29.16 -4.20
C GLN A 43 -3.79 -27.88 -4.76
N ALA A 44 -2.82 -28.00 -5.67
CA ALA A 44 -2.17 -26.83 -6.27
C ALA A 44 -3.14 -26.06 -7.18
N VAL A 45 -4.02 -26.77 -7.91
CA VAL A 45 -5.08 -26.16 -8.72
C VAL A 45 -6.05 -25.38 -7.86
N THR A 46 -6.56 -25.97 -6.77
CA THR A 46 -7.48 -25.26 -5.84
C THR A 46 -6.85 -24.02 -5.22
N GLU A 47 -5.57 -24.08 -4.89
CA GLU A 47 -4.87 -22.92 -4.31
C GLU A 47 -4.58 -21.83 -5.34
N LEU A 48 -4.21 -22.21 -6.57
CA LEU A 48 -4.04 -21.26 -7.66
C LEU A 48 -5.37 -20.61 -8.05
N GLU A 49 -6.44 -21.40 -8.11
CA GLU A 49 -7.80 -20.91 -8.34
C GLU A 49 -8.20 -19.92 -7.24
N ARG A 50 -7.90 -20.20 -5.96
CA ARG A 50 -8.15 -19.26 -4.86
C ARG A 50 -7.40 -17.92 -5.03
N TRP A 51 -6.19 -17.94 -5.57
CA TRP A 51 -5.39 -16.74 -5.81
C TRP A 51 -5.88 -15.92 -7.00
N LEU A 52 -6.29 -16.62 -8.07
CA LEU A 52 -6.70 -16.03 -9.33
C LEU A 52 -8.18 -15.65 -9.37
N ALA A 53 -9.04 -16.31 -8.60
CA ALA A 53 -10.49 -16.10 -8.58
C ALA A 53 -10.90 -14.62 -8.41
N PRO A 54 -10.22 -13.78 -7.61
CA PRO A 54 -10.55 -12.37 -7.52
C PRO A 54 -10.24 -11.57 -8.79
N TRP A 55 -9.47 -12.11 -9.73
CA TRP A 55 -9.14 -11.48 -11.00
C TRP A 55 -9.80 -12.18 -12.19
N ALA A 56 -10.43 -13.33 -11.98
CA ALA A 56 -11.05 -14.16 -13.01
C ALA A 56 -12.23 -13.45 -13.69
N TYR A 57 -12.40 -13.71 -14.99
CA TYR A 57 -13.53 -13.21 -15.79
C TYR A 57 -14.81 -14.01 -15.57
N ASP A 58 -14.64 -15.30 -15.31
CA ASP A 58 -15.75 -16.20 -15.16
C ASP A 58 -16.52 -15.91 -13.88
N PRO A 59 -17.84 -15.71 -13.98
CA PRO A 59 -18.67 -15.51 -12.81
C PRO A 59 -18.67 -16.81 -11.98
N PRO A 60 -18.76 -16.70 -10.63
CA PRO A 60 -18.99 -17.84 -9.75
C PRO A 60 -20.08 -18.76 -10.29
N ALA A 61 -19.97 -20.08 -10.06
CA ALA A 61 -20.95 -21.05 -10.56
C ALA A 61 -22.40 -20.67 -10.21
N ALA A 62 -22.64 -20.04 -9.05
CA ALA A 62 -23.95 -19.53 -8.64
C ALA A 62 -24.56 -18.45 -9.56
N LEU A 63 -23.74 -17.79 -10.37
CA LEU A 63 -24.11 -16.72 -11.30
C LEU A 63 -24.10 -17.18 -12.77
N ARG A 64 -23.71 -18.44 -13.03
CA ARG A 64 -23.74 -19.00 -14.38
C ARG A 64 -25.20 -19.33 -14.78
N PRO A 65 -25.68 -18.89 -15.95
CA PRO A 65 -27.00 -19.25 -16.44
C PRO A 65 -27.18 -20.77 -16.48
N GLY A 66 -28.21 -21.29 -15.81
CA GLY A 66 -28.50 -22.74 -15.74
C GLY A 66 -27.87 -23.51 -14.57
N ALA A 67 -27.09 -22.87 -13.69
CA ALA A 67 -26.49 -23.51 -12.51
C ALA A 67 -27.36 -23.38 -11.23
N GLY A 68 -28.43 -22.60 -11.27
CA GLY A 68 -29.42 -22.52 -10.20
C GLY A 68 -30.46 -23.63 -10.33
N THR A 69 -30.53 -24.52 -9.35
CA THR A 69 -31.72 -25.33 -9.03
C THR A 69 -32.84 -24.45 -8.48
N TYR A 70 -33.21 -23.39 -9.21
CA TYR A 70 -34.45 -22.67 -8.98
C TYR A 70 -35.45 -23.14 -10.03
N ASP A 71 -36.48 -23.84 -9.54
CA ASP A 71 -37.62 -24.40 -10.25
C ASP A 71 -38.53 -23.30 -10.81
N GLY A 72 -37.97 -22.46 -11.68
CA GLY A 72 -38.59 -21.29 -12.27
C GLY A 72 -38.30 -21.24 -13.75
N THR A 73 -38.86 -22.18 -14.52
CA THR A 73 -38.93 -22.09 -15.99
C THR A 73 -39.73 -20.84 -16.39
N GLY A 74 -39.03 -19.73 -16.60
CA GLY A 74 -39.63 -18.48 -17.07
C GLY A 74 -38.58 -17.43 -17.49
N ASP A 75 -38.97 -16.60 -18.46
CA ASP A 75 -38.18 -15.50 -19.07
C ASP A 75 -37.62 -14.49 -18.03
N ALA A 76 -38.27 -14.38 -16.87
CA ALA A 76 -37.83 -13.56 -15.74
C ALA A 76 -36.53 -14.04 -15.07
N ALA A 77 -36.33 -15.37 -14.93
CA ALA A 77 -35.11 -15.93 -14.33
C ALA A 77 -33.89 -15.76 -15.24
N VAL A 78 -34.11 -15.80 -16.56
CA VAL A 78 -33.07 -15.58 -17.59
C VAL A 78 -32.69 -14.10 -17.66
N THR A 79 -33.67 -13.18 -17.58
CA THR A 79 -33.43 -11.73 -17.62
C THR A 79 -32.73 -11.20 -16.37
N ASP A 80 -33.04 -11.74 -15.18
CA ASP A 80 -32.33 -11.39 -13.94
C ASP A 80 -30.89 -11.94 -13.92
N GLY A 81 -30.66 -13.17 -14.41
CA GLY A 81 -29.32 -13.73 -14.59
C GLY A 81 -28.43 -12.87 -15.50
N GLY A 82 -28.99 -12.35 -16.60
CA GLY A 82 -28.30 -11.42 -17.50
C GLY A 82 -27.90 -10.09 -16.83
N ARG A 83 -28.75 -9.53 -15.96
CA ARG A 83 -28.40 -8.32 -15.18
C ARG A 83 -27.25 -8.58 -14.21
N TYR A 84 -27.30 -9.65 -13.43
CA TYR A 84 -26.24 -9.99 -12.48
C TYR A 84 -24.90 -10.25 -13.18
N LEU A 85 -24.92 -10.92 -14.33
CA LEU A 85 -23.74 -11.11 -15.16
C LEU A 85 -23.18 -9.76 -15.64
N SER A 86 -24.02 -8.85 -16.12
CA SER A 86 -23.57 -7.52 -16.57
C SER A 86 -22.96 -6.68 -15.43
N LEU A 87 -23.46 -6.82 -14.20
CA LEU A 87 -22.88 -6.19 -13.01
C LEU A 87 -21.52 -6.78 -12.67
N HIS A 88 -21.36 -8.11 -12.78
CA HIS A 88 -20.09 -8.78 -12.60
C HIS A 88 -19.04 -8.31 -13.62
N THR A 89 -19.41 -8.27 -14.91
CA THR A 89 -18.50 -7.78 -15.97
C THR A 89 -18.14 -6.31 -15.76
N THR A 90 -19.10 -5.48 -15.35
CA THR A 90 -18.87 -4.07 -15.03
C THR A 90 -17.91 -3.92 -13.86
N ALA A 91 -18.06 -4.73 -12.81
CA ALA A 91 -17.17 -4.71 -11.66
C ALA A 91 -15.72 -5.02 -12.05
N LEU A 92 -15.51 -6.03 -12.89
CA LEU A 92 -14.17 -6.36 -13.39
C LEU A 92 -13.59 -5.26 -14.28
N GLN A 93 -14.39 -4.66 -15.17
CA GLN A 93 -13.94 -3.50 -15.96
C GLN A 93 -13.51 -2.34 -15.07
N ILE A 94 -14.31 -2.01 -14.06
CA ILE A 94 -13.97 -0.98 -13.06
C ILE A 94 -12.67 -1.35 -12.36
N ARG A 95 -12.50 -2.62 -11.94
CA ARG A 95 -11.29 -3.10 -11.25
C ARG A 95 -10.03 -2.86 -12.09
N PHE A 96 -10.00 -3.33 -13.34
CA PHE A 96 -8.81 -3.19 -14.19
C PHE A 96 -8.50 -1.73 -14.54
N CYS A 97 -9.54 -0.94 -14.84
CA CYS A 97 -9.39 0.50 -15.07
C CYS A 97 -8.90 1.23 -13.81
N ALA A 98 -9.41 0.88 -12.64
CA ALA A 98 -9.02 1.48 -11.37
C ALA A 98 -7.58 1.14 -10.99
N VAL A 99 -7.09 -0.09 -11.24
CA VAL A 99 -5.68 -0.44 -11.03
C VAL A 99 -4.79 0.51 -11.82
N PHE A 100 -5.09 0.71 -13.10
CA PHE A 100 -4.33 1.62 -13.96
C PHE A 100 -4.42 3.07 -13.45
N ALA A 101 -5.64 3.53 -13.14
CA ALA A 101 -5.91 4.89 -12.69
C ALA A 101 -5.30 5.23 -11.32
N PHE A 102 -5.11 4.26 -10.42
CA PHE A 102 -4.40 4.47 -9.15
C PHE A 102 -2.89 4.28 -9.27
N PHE A 103 -2.44 3.31 -10.06
CA PHE A 103 -1.01 3.02 -10.22
C PHE A 103 -0.30 4.16 -10.94
N VAL A 104 -0.79 4.60 -12.10
CA VAL A 104 -0.08 5.56 -12.97
C VAL A 104 0.20 6.90 -12.27
N PRO A 105 -0.78 7.58 -11.63
CA PRO A 105 -0.52 8.85 -10.95
C PRO A 105 0.44 8.71 -9.78
N GLY A 106 0.34 7.63 -8.99
CA GLY A 106 1.24 7.41 -7.87
C GLY A 106 2.65 7.01 -8.31
N ALA A 107 2.79 6.17 -9.35
CA ALA A 107 4.08 5.85 -9.95
C ALA A 107 4.73 7.09 -10.57
N LEU A 108 3.97 7.91 -11.29
CA LEU A 108 4.44 9.20 -11.81
C LEU A 108 4.95 10.11 -10.68
N PHE A 109 4.18 10.21 -9.61
CA PHE A 109 4.54 10.99 -8.44
C PHE A 109 5.81 10.46 -7.75
N LEU A 110 5.89 9.14 -7.50
CA LEU A 110 7.02 8.48 -6.85
C LEU A 110 8.30 8.57 -7.69
N VAL A 111 8.26 8.24 -8.98
CA VAL A 111 9.41 8.34 -9.89
C VAL A 111 9.93 9.78 -9.95
N ARG A 112 9.04 10.76 -9.92
CA ARG A 112 9.43 12.17 -9.95
C ARG A 112 10.06 12.62 -8.64
N ARG A 113 9.58 12.11 -7.50
CA ARG A 113 10.06 12.50 -6.16
C ARG A 113 11.28 11.71 -5.70
N LEU A 114 11.39 10.47 -6.14
CA LEU A 114 12.44 9.51 -5.80
C LEU A 114 12.98 8.85 -7.11
N PRO A 115 13.64 9.64 -7.96
CA PRO A 115 14.17 9.13 -9.23
C PRO A 115 15.24 8.05 -8.98
N PRO A 116 15.23 6.92 -9.72
CA PRO A 116 16.09 5.76 -9.49
C PRO A 116 17.51 5.96 -10.03
N VAL A 117 18.20 6.99 -9.55
CA VAL A 117 19.59 7.32 -9.89
C VAL A 117 20.40 7.56 -8.60
N HIS A 118 21.73 7.48 -8.70
CA HIS A 118 22.66 7.80 -7.59
C HIS A 118 22.36 7.04 -6.27
N GLY A 119 22.17 5.71 -6.35
CA GLY A 119 21.95 4.85 -5.18
C GLY A 119 20.50 4.78 -4.68
N ARG A 120 19.56 5.49 -5.32
CA ARG A 120 18.12 5.49 -4.94
C ARG A 120 17.30 4.38 -5.61
N MET A 121 17.90 3.56 -6.47
CA MET A 121 17.25 2.46 -7.17
C MET A 121 16.47 1.49 -6.25
N PRO A 122 17.05 0.94 -5.16
CA PRO A 122 16.32 0.00 -4.32
C PRO A 122 15.14 0.68 -3.62
N ALA A 123 15.30 1.91 -3.14
CA ALA A 123 14.21 2.67 -2.53
C ALA A 123 13.08 2.95 -3.53
N ALA A 124 13.41 3.31 -4.78
CA ALA A 124 12.42 3.53 -5.84
C ALA A 124 11.66 2.25 -6.20
N LEU A 125 12.38 1.13 -6.36
CA LEU A 125 11.77 -0.17 -6.65
C LEU A 125 10.84 -0.60 -5.53
N LEU A 126 11.30 -0.55 -4.28
CA LEU A 126 10.50 -0.99 -3.13
C LEU A 126 9.27 -0.11 -2.90
N THR A 127 9.39 1.21 -3.10
CA THR A 127 8.25 2.13 -3.01
C THR A 127 7.24 1.93 -4.13
N LEU A 128 7.70 1.71 -5.37
CA LEU A 128 6.82 1.39 -6.50
C LEU A 128 6.13 0.04 -6.31
N TRP A 129 6.84 -0.94 -5.76
CA TRP A 129 6.28 -2.25 -5.46
C TRP A 129 5.18 -2.15 -4.40
N ALA A 130 5.46 -1.46 -3.30
CA ALA A 130 4.47 -1.16 -2.26
C ALA A 130 3.25 -0.43 -2.82
N TRP A 131 3.47 0.58 -3.67
CA TRP A 131 2.40 1.32 -4.32
C TRP A 131 1.54 0.47 -5.26
N GLY A 132 2.12 -0.51 -5.95
CA GLY A 132 1.37 -1.45 -6.79
C GLY A 132 0.36 -2.26 -6.00
N MET A 133 0.72 -2.74 -4.81
CA MET A 133 -0.23 -3.42 -3.91
C MET A 133 -1.33 -2.49 -3.39
N VAL A 134 -0.99 -1.25 -3.05
CA VAL A 134 -1.95 -0.22 -2.64
C VAL A 134 -2.95 0.07 -3.76
N ALA A 135 -2.47 0.28 -4.99
CA ALA A 135 -3.30 0.53 -6.16
C ALA A 135 -4.26 -0.64 -6.43
N GLY A 136 -3.77 -1.88 -6.33
CA GLY A 136 -4.61 -3.09 -6.44
C GLY A 136 -5.68 -3.16 -5.36
N THR A 137 -5.31 -2.89 -4.11
CA THR A 137 -6.23 -2.90 -2.96
C THR A 137 -7.34 -1.84 -3.12
N LEU A 138 -6.97 -0.64 -3.56
CA LEU A 138 -7.93 0.43 -3.84
C LEU A 138 -8.85 0.08 -5.01
N ALA A 139 -8.30 -0.53 -6.07
CA ALA A 139 -9.09 -0.97 -7.21
C ALA A 139 -10.11 -2.05 -6.84
N VAL A 140 -9.71 -3.02 -6.00
CA VAL A 140 -10.64 -4.00 -5.43
C VAL A 140 -11.71 -3.26 -4.65
N GLY A 141 -11.35 -2.39 -3.69
CA GLY A 141 -12.31 -1.63 -2.89
C GLY A 141 -13.33 -0.84 -3.71
N VAL A 142 -12.92 -0.18 -4.79
CA VAL A 142 -13.82 0.59 -5.68
C VAL A 142 -14.72 -0.34 -6.51
N SER A 143 -14.24 -1.48 -6.96
CA SER A 143 -15.03 -2.43 -7.77
C SER A 143 -16.00 -3.29 -6.95
N THR A 144 -15.69 -3.54 -5.67
CA THR A 144 -16.41 -4.49 -4.82
C THR A 144 -17.92 -4.22 -4.68
N PRO A 145 -18.43 -2.98 -4.59
CA PRO A 145 -19.88 -2.73 -4.53
C PRO A 145 -20.65 -3.36 -5.70
N TRP A 146 -20.08 -3.35 -6.91
CA TRP A 146 -20.68 -3.98 -8.08
C TRP A 146 -20.62 -5.51 -8.01
N LEU A 147 -19.57 -6.10 -7.43
CA LEU A 147 -19.51 -7.55 -7.21
C LEU A 147 -20.53 -8.02 -6.16
N ILE A 148 -20.74 -7.24 -5.11
CA ILE A 148 -21.76 -7.55 -4.09
C ILE A 148 -23.16 -7.49 -4.71
N ALA A 149 -23.42 -6.43 -5.50
CA ALA A 149 -24.68 -6.29 -6.24
C ALA A 149 -24.87 -7.44 -7.26
N ALA A 150 -23.80 -7.82 -7.97
CA ALA A 150 -23.81 -8.94 -8.90
C ALA A 150 -24.17 -10.26 -8.23
N GLY A 151 -23.78 -10.48 -6.97
CA GLY A 151 -24.13 -11.68 -6.21
C GLY A 151 -25.59 -11.74 -5.75
N GLY A 152 -26.42 -10.71 -5.99
CA GLY A 152 -27.79 -10.66 -5.45
C GLY A 152 -27.87 -10.35 -3.95
N HIS A 153 -26.76 -10.01 -3.30
CA HIS A 153 -26.68 -9.80 -1.84
C HIS A 153 -26.85 -8.33 -1.43
N GLY A 154 -27.57 -7.53 -2.22
CA GLY A 154 -27.56 -6.06 -2.19
C GLY A 154 -27.96 -5.36 -0.88
N SER A 155 -28.34 -6.09 0.18
CA SER A 155 -28.74 -5.50 1.47
C SER A 155 -28.20 -6.21 2.73
N TYR A 156 -27.76 -7.48 2.65
CA TYR A 156 -27.39 -8.25 3.85
C TYR A 156 -25.87 -8.32 4.01
N ARG A 157 -25.34 -7.80 5.12
CA ARG A 157 -23.91 -7.88 5.50
C ARG A 157 -22.94 -7.29 4.46
N PHE A 158 -23.27 -6.12 3.92
CA PHE A 158 -22.45 -5.44 2.93
C PHE A 158 -21.03 -5.14 3.45
N LEU A 159 -20.88 -4.66 4.68
CA LEU A 159 -19.56 -4.31 5.25
C LEU A 159 -18.65 -5.53 5.47
N PRO A 160 -19.12 -6.65 6.06
CA PRO A 160 -18.35 -7.89 6.10
C PRO A 160 -17.96 -8.41 4.71
N GLN A 161 -18.87 -8.38 3.73
CA GLN A 161 -18.55 -8.80 2.35
C GLN A 161 -17.51 -7.89 1.69
N LEU A 162 -17.60 -6.59 1.92
CA LEU A 162 -16.63 -5.62 1.44
C LEU A 162 -15.25 -5.89 2.03
N ALA A 163 -15.16 -6.15 3.34
CA ALA A 163 -13.93 -6.52 4.02
C ALA A 163 -13.35 -7.84 3.46
N GLY A 164 -14.19 -8.85 3.29
CA GLY A 164 -13.83 -10.14 2.71
C GLY A 164 -13.25 -10.00 1.30
N LEU A 165 -13.91 -9.25 0.42
CA LEU A 165 -13.47 -9.05 -0.96
C LEU A 165 -12.20 -8.21 -1.05
N ILE A 166 -12.03 -7.17 -0.22
CA ILE A 166 -10.77 -6.42 -0.08
C ILE A 166 -9.63 -7.32 0.43
N SER A 167 -9.95 -8.41 1.12
CA SER A 167 -8.98 -9.41 1.57
C SER A 167 -8.59 -10.46 0.55
N SER A 168 -9.42 -10.67 -0.46
CA SER A 168 -9.18 -11.62 -1.53
C SER A 168 -8.13 -11.13 -2.55
N GLY A 169 -7.34 -12.05 -3.13
CA GLY A 169 -6.56 -11.79 -4.35
C GLY A 169 -5.26 -11.01 -4.15
N ARG A 170 -4.84 -10.86 -2.90
CA ARG A 170 -3.66 -10.10 -2.50
C ARG A 170 -2.35 -10.75 -2.93
N GLN A 171 -2.26 -12.08 -2.94
CA GLN A 171 -0.99 -12.75 -3.26
C GLN A 171 -0.56 -12.44 -4.70
N MET A 172 -1.51 -12.44 -5.64
CA MET A 172 -1.21 -12.14 -7.04
C MET A 172 -0.75 -10.69 -7.22
N LEU A 173 -1.30 -9.75 -6.44
CA LEU A 173 -0.83 -8.37 -6.42
C LEU A 173 0.62 -8.25 -5.96
N VAL A 174 1.06 -9.03 -4.97
CA VAL A 174 2.46 -8.99 -4.51
C VAL A 174 3.43 -9.29 -5.66
N VAL A 175 3.17 -10.35 -6.43
CA VAL A 175 4.06 -10.78 -7.52
C VAL A 175 3.95 -9.85 -8.73
N THR A 176 2.73 -9.56 -9.19
CA THR A 176 2.52 -8.71 -10.37
C THR A 176 2.97 -7.27 -10.14
N ALA A 177 2.76 -6.71 -8.95
CA ALA A 177 3.28 -5.40 -8.59
C ALA A 177 4.80 -5.38 -8.54
N LEU A 178 5.47 -6.46 -8.15
CA LEU A 178 6.93 -6.53 -8.11
C LEU A 178 7.50 -6.45 -9.53
N VAL A 179 6.95 -7.25 -10.45
CA VAL A 179 7.35 -7.25 -11.86
C VAL A 179 7.09 -5.86 -12.48
N ALA A 180 5.90 -5.29 -12.28
CA ALA A 180 5.59 -3.95 -12.73
C ALA A 180 6.54 -2.89 -12.17
N ALA A 181 6.84 -2.94 -10.87
CA ALA A 181 7.77 -2.02 -10.22
C ALA A 181 9.21 -2.17 -10.75
N THR A 182 9.68 -3.39 -11.00
CA THR A 182 11.03 -3.62 -11.56
C THR A 182 11.16 -3.00 -12.94
N VAL A 183 10.19 -3.23 -13.83
CA VAL A 183 10.19 -2.66 -15.18
C VAL A 183 10.06 -1.14 -15.11
N THR A 184 9.15 -0.63 -14.28
CA THR A 184 8.98 0.82 -14.05
C THR A 184 10.29 1.47 -13.61
N ALA A 185 10.98 0.88 -12.62
CA ALA A 185 12.22 1.42 -12.08
C ALA A 185 13.37 1.35 -13.10
N LEU A 186 13.46 0.27 -13.90
CA LEU A 186 14.46 0.13 -14.95
C LEU A 186 14.25 1.15 -16.09
N VAL A 187 13.00 1.31 -16.56
CA VAL A 187 12.65 2.31 -17.57
C VAL A 187 12.86 3.73 -17.02
N ALA A 188 12.51 3.97 -15.75
CA ALA A 188 12.76 5.25 -15.09
C ALA A 188 14.26 5.55 -14.96
N ARG A 189 15.09 4.54 -14.68
CA ARG A 189 16.55 4.68 -14.64
C ARG A 189 17.10 5.00 -16.02
N ALA A 190 16.65 4.30 -17.06
CA ALA A 190 17.07 4.53 -18.45
C ALA A 190 16.70 5.96 -18.90
N THR A 191 15.46 6.40 -18.65
CA THR A 191 14.98 7.75 -19.01
C THR A 191 15.61 8.87 -18.18
N ALA A 192 16.19 8.56 -17.02
CA ALA A 192 16.91 9.49 -16.16
C ALA A 192 18.42 9.55 -16.45
N GLN A 193 18.96 8.73 -17.35
CA GLN A 193 20.38 8.81 -17.74
C GLN A 193 20.69 10.22 -18.29
N GLY A 194 21.81 10.79 -17.85
CA GLY A 194 22.21 12.16 -18.18
C GLY A 194 21.46 13.27 -17.42
N ALA A 195 20.58 12.95 -16.46
CA ALA A 195 20.09 13.95 -15.52
C ALA A 195 21.23 14.35 -14.58
N GLY A 196 21.53 15.65 -14.51
CA GLY A 196 22.55 16.20 -13.62
C GLY A 196 22.32 15.88 -12.12
N PRO A 197 23.26 16.28 -11.25
CA PRO A 197 23.19 15.99 -9.83
C PRO A 197 21.86 16.47 -9.25
N LEU A 198 21.18 15.56 -8.54
CA LEU A 198 19.88 15.86 -7.96
C LEU A 198 20.06 16.71 -6.69
N PRO A 199 19.23 17.75 -6.49
CA PRO A 199 19.24 18.50 -5.26
C PRO A 199 18.94 17.57 -4.08
N ARG A 200 19.83 17.60 -3.08
CA ARG A 200 19.64 16.97 -1.77
C ARG A 200 19.32 18.10 -0.80
N THR A 201 18.20 18.00 -0.09
CA THR A 201 17.95 18.89 1.04
C THR A 201 18.67 18.28 2.24
N PRO A 202 19.73 18.93 2.78
CA PRO A 202 20.33 18.47 4.02
C PRO A 202 19.31 18.65 5.13
N VAL A 203 18.76 17.55 5.64
CA VAL A 203 17.89 17.57 6.81
C VAL A 203 18.75 17.22 8.03
N PRO A 204 18.77 18.05 9.07
CA PRO A 204 19.56 17.77 10.26
C PRO A 204 19.15 16.43 10.90
N ALA A 205 20.11 15.69 11.45
CA ALA A 205 19.88 14.32 11.89
C ALA A 205 18.88 14.21 13.06
N ARG A 206 18.81 15.22 13.93
CA ARG A 206 17.90 15.28 15.09
C ARG A 206 16.42 15.43 14.69
N PRO A 207 16.00 16.43 13.90
CA PRO A 207 14.62 16.57 13.47
C PRO A 207 14.15 15.37 12.63
N ALA A 208 15.03 14.78 11.80
CA ALA A 208 14.70 13.57 11.05
C ALA A 208 14.42 12.36 11.98
N ARG A 209 15.17 12.20 13.07
CA ARG A 209 14.94 11.14 14.07
C ARG A 209 13.63 11.37 14.83
N LEU A 210 13.34 12.61 15.26
CA LEU A 210 12.10 12.95 15.96
C LEU A 210 10.87 12.71 15.07
N ALA A 211 10.96 13.10 13.80
CA ALA A 211 9.90 12.84 12.83
C ALA A 211 9.68 11.34 12.61
N ALA A 212 10.77 10.58 12.49
CA ALA A 212 10.70 9.13 12.35
C ALA A 212 10.10 8.46 13.59
N THR A 213 10.48 8.87 14.80
CA THR A 213 9.92 8.31 16.03
C THR A 213 8.43 8.60 16.16
N ALA A 214 8.00 9.84 15.87
CA ALA A 214 6.60 10.22 15.98
C ALA A 214 5.72 9.49 14.94
N GLY A 215 6.18 9.40 13.68
CA GLY A 215 5.47 8.64 12.65
C GLY A 215 5.41 7.14 12.98
N THR A 216 6.50 6.56 13.49
CA THR A 216 6.55 5.14 13.88
C THR A 216 5.65 4.87 15.08
N ALA A 217 5.52 5.81 16.01
CA ALA A 217 4.61 5.66 17.16
C ALA A 217 3.16 5.47 16.73
N ALA A 218 2.71 6.14 15.64
CA ALA A 218 1.38 5.91 15.08
C ALA A 218 1.21 4.47 14.58
N VAL A 219 2.21 3.92 13.88
CA VAL A 219 2.20 2.52 13.43
C VAL A 219 2.24 1.56 14.62
N GLY A 220 3.05 1.87 15.63
CA GLY A 220 3.12 1.13 16.90
C GLY A 220 1.80 1.11 17.65
N PHE A 221 1.05 2.21 17.64
CA PHE A 221 -0.28 2.29 18.25
C PHE A 221 -1.24 1.28 17.60
N SER A 222 -1.25 1.16 16.28
CA SER A 222 -2.03 0.11 15.60
C SER A 222 -1.57 -1.29 15.98
N LEU A 223 -0.26 -1.55 15.90
CA LEU A 223 0.31 -2.88 16.12
C LEU A 223 0.20 -3.36 17.56
N LEU A 224 0.25 -2.46 18.56
CA LEU A 224 0.31 -2.83 19.97
C LEU A 224 -1.00 -2.57 20.71
N VAL A 225 -1.63 -1.42 20.46
CA VAL A 225 -2.82 -1.00 21.20
C VAL A 225 -4.09 -1.51 20.52
N LEU A 226 -4.28 -1.17 19.24
CA LEU A 226 -5.51 -1.57 18.53
C LEU A 226 -5.55 -3.06 18.25
N SER A 227 -4.39 -3.66 17.98
CA SER A 227 -4.28 -5.09 17.71
C SER A 227 -4.34 -5.95 18.99
N TYR A 228 -4.36 -5.34 20.19
CA TYR A 228 -4.52 -6.07 21.45
C TYR A 228 -5.88 -6.77 21.48
N GLU A 229 -5.90 -8.07 21.79
CA GLU A 229 -7.09 -8.93 21.68
C GLU A 229 -8.37 -8.31 22.24
N THR A 230 -8.31 -7.73 23.44
CA THR A 230 -9.47 -7.06 24.06
C THR A 230 -9.95 -5.84 23.27
N VAL A 231 -9.02 -5.04 22.74
CA VAL A 231 -9.33 -3.84 21.94
C VAL A 231 -9.83 -4.24 20.56
N ALA A 232 -9.17 -5.23 19.93
CA ALA A 232 -9.58 -5.78 18.65
C ALA A 232 -10.97 -6.42 18.71
N ALA A 233 -11.30 -7.12 19.80
CA ALA A 233 -12.62 -7.65 20.07
C ALA A 233 -13.64 -6.52 20.27
N ALA A 234 -13.30 -5.50 21.06
CA ALA A 234 -14.17 -4.33 21.25
C ALA A 234 -14.46 -3.60 19.92
N ILE A 235 -13.46 -3.48 19.04
CA ILE A 235 -13.62 -2.92 17.69
C ILE A 235 -14.58 -3.78 16.83
N GLN A 236 -14.58 -5.09 17.03
CA GLN A 236 -15.47 -6.01 16.30
C GLN A 236 -16.91 -5.99 16.84
N THR A 237 -17.10 -5.68 18.13
CA THR A 237 -18.41 -5.71 18.79
C THR A 237 -19.08 -4.33 18.92
N LEU A 238 -18.64 -3.29 18.20
CA LEU A 238 -19.30 -2.00 18.27
C LEU A 238 -20.80 -2.14 17.91
N PRO A 239 -21.72 -1.70 18.79
CA PRO A 239 -23.15 -1.83 18.54
C PRO A 239 -23.53 -1.00 17.32
N SER A 240 -24.27 -1.62 16.40
CA SER A 240 -24.73 -0.98 15.19
C SER A 240 -26.26 -0.86 15.19
N PRO A 241 -26.82 0.32 14.88
CA PRO A 241 -28.25 0.51 14.73
C PRO A 241 -28.69 0.00 13.35
N GLY A 242 -29.21 -1.23 13.28
CA GLY A 242 -30.03 -1.80 12.18
C GLY A 242 -29.85 -1.22 10.76
N GLY A 243 -29.28 -1.96 9.79
CA GLY A 243 -29.27 -1.60 8.37
C GLY A 243 -28.11 -2.14 7.51
N LEU A 244 -27.97 -1.56 6.31
CA LEU A 244 -26.95 -1.89 5.28
C LEU A 244 -25.49 -1.74 5.77
N LEU A 245 -25.28 -0.92 6.80
CA LEU A 245 -23.99 -0.64 7.43
C LEU A 245 -23.85 -1.34 8.80
N ASP A 246 -24.69 -2.33 9.08
CA ASP A 246 -24.53 -3.16 10.27
C ASP A 246 -23.27 -4.01 10.20
N GLU A 247 -22.68 -4.24 11.36
CA GLU A 247 -21.46 -5.02 11.55
C GLU A 247 -20.21 -4.36 10.92
N PRO A 248 -19.84 -3.10 11.27
CA PRO A 248 -18.62 -2.46 10.77
C PRO A 248 -17.34 -3.15 11.27
N GLY A 249 -17.44 -4.06 12.23
CA GLY A 249 -16.33 -4.70 12.91
C GLY A 249 -15.28 -5.30 11.97
N ASP A 250 -15.69 -6.05 10.95
CA ASP A 250 -14.77 -6.68 10.00
C ASP A 250 -14.05 -5.65 9.11
N LEU A 251 -14.76 -4.61 8.70
CA LEU A 251 -14.17 -3.54 7.90
C LEU A 251 -13.21 -2.70 8.75
N LEU A 252 -13.61 -2.30 9.96
CA LEU A 252 -12.74 -1.61 10.90
C LEU A 252 -11.50 -2.45 11.23
N ARG A 253 -11.66 -3.74 11.46
CA ARG A 253 -10.55 -4.68 11.64
C ARG A 253 -9.59 -4.62 10.46
N GLN A 254 -10.12 -4.70 9.24
CA GLN A 254 -9.33 -4.75 8.02
C GLN A 254 -8.53 -3.45 7.77
N TRP A 255 -9.07 -2.30 8.18
CA TRP A 255 -8.47 -0.98 7.95
C TRP A 255 -7.70 -0.41 9.14
N LEU A 256 -7.87 -0.95 10.35
CA LEU A 256 -7.22 -0.43 11.56
C LEU A 256 -6.18 -1.39 12.15
N LEU A 257 -6.31 -2.70 11.95
CA LEU A 257 -5.43 -3.68 12.59
C LEU A 257 -4.33 -4.12 11.64
N LEU A 258 -3.10 -3.70 11.95
CA LEU A 258 -1.89 -4.12 11.26
C LEU A 258 -1.45 -5.54 11.65
N GLY A 259 -1.91 -6.06 12.79
CA GLY A 259 -1.57 -7.38 13.27
C GLY A 259 -2.62 -7.93 14.24
N ALA A 260 -2.24 -8.99 14.95
CA ALA A 260 -3.01 -9.56 16.04
C ALA A 260 -2.09 -9.75 17.24
N VAL A 261 -2.45 -9.16 18.38
CA VAL A 261 -1.71 -9.28 19.63
C VAL A 261 -2.54 -10.11 20.61
N THR A 262 -2.16 -11.38 20.76
CA THR A 262 -2.70 -12.27 21.78
C THR A 262 -1.77 -12.37 22.98
N ASN A 263 -2.38 -12.65 24.14
CA ASN A 263 -1.65 -13.00 25.35
C ASN A 263 -0.92 -14.35 25.19
N PRO A 264 0.19 -14.56 25.91
CA PRO A 264 0.89 -15.85 25.94
C PRO A 264 0.05 -16.88 26.72
N ALA A 265 -1.06 -17.32 26.13
CA ALA A 265 -1.94 -18.33 26.70
C ALA A 265 -1.69 -19.64 25.94
N GLY A 266 -0.94 -20.56 26.57
CA GLY A 266 -0.76 -21.94 26.09
C GLY A 266 0.41 -22.19 25.13
N ALA A 267 0.98 -21.15 24.49
CA ALA A 267 2.19 -21.29 23.68
C ALA A 267 3.48 -21.13 24.53
N PRO A 268 4.59 -21.79 24.17
CA PRO A 268 5.88 -21.55 24.78
C PRO A 268 6.24 -20.05 24.71
N LEU A 269 6.73 -19.48 25.83
CA LEU A 269 7.10 -18.06 25.91
C LEU A 269 8.08 -17.65 24.79
N GLY A 270 8.98 -18.55 24.41
CA GLY A 270 9.94 -18.36 23.32
C GLY A 270 9.26 -18.10 21.97
N ASP A 271 8.25 -18.89 21.61
CA ASP A 271 7.52 -18.72 20.34
C ASP A 271 6.75 -17.40 20.32
N TRP A 272 6.13 -17.06 21.46
CA TRP A 272 5.45 -15.77 21.61
C TRP A 272 6.43 -14.60 21.46
N LEU A 273 7.59 -14.64 22.11
CA LEU A 273 8.64 -13.62 22.00
C LEU A 273 9.18 -13.52 20.57
N LEU A 274 9.35 -14.65 19.88
CA LEU A 274 9.83 -14.69 18.51
C LEU A 274 8.82 -14.01 17.57
N TYR A 275 7.53 -14.30 17.72
CA TYR A 275 6.47 -13.61 16.98
C TYR A 275 6.44 -12.09 17.28
N ARG A 276 6.74 -11.68 18.52
CA ARG A 276 6.85 -10.26 18.88
C ARG A 276 8.10 -9.59 18.33
N ALA A 277 9.21 -10.31 18.24
CA ALA A 277 10.43 -9.81 17.62
C ALA A 277 10.19 -9.44 16.14
N VAL A 278 9.31 -10.17 15.46
CA VAL A 278 8.87 -9.81 14.10
C VAL A 278 8.13 -8.47 14.09
N ASP A 279 7.22 -8.20 15.05
CA ASP A 279 6.50 -6.92 15.13
C ASP A 279 7.44 -5.75 15.44
N VAL A 280 8.43 -5.96 16.32
CA VAL A 280 9.48 -4.97 16.60
C VAL A 280 10.31 -4.70 15.34
N LEU A 281 10.64 -5.74 14.55
CA LEU A 281 11.35 -5.58 13.28
C LEU A 281 10.57 -4.69 12.31
N VAL A 282 9.23 -4.83 12.23
CA VAL A 282 8.39 -3.92 11.43
C VAL A 282 8.59 -2.47 11.87
N LEU A 283 8.51 -2.19 13.17
CA LEU A 283 8.68 -0.84 13.70
C LEU A 283 10.08 -0.28 13.42
N VAL A 284 11.13 -1.11 13.56
CA VAL A 284 12.51 -0.72 13.25
C VAL A 284 12.67 -0.39 11.77
N LEU A 285 12.10 -1.20 10.87
CA LEU A 285 12.15 -0.97 9.43
C LEU A 285 11.39 0.30 9.03
N VAL A 286 10.19 0.51 9.58
CA VAL A 286 9.39 1.72 9.34
C VAL A 286 10.12 2.95 9.85
N TRP A 287 10.65 2.90 11.08
CA TRP A 287 11.43 3.99 11.65
C TRP A 287 12.66 4.32 10.80
N TRP A 288 13.39 3.30 10.37
CA TRP A 288 14.56 3.45 9.52
C TRP A 288 14.19 4.10 8.18
N ALA A 289 13.13 3.62 7.55
CA ALA A 289 12.64 4.17 6.28
C ALA A 289 12.19 5.63 6.44
N LEU A 290 11.40 5.96 7.46
CA LEU A 290 10.95 7.33 7.76
C LEU A 290 12.12 8.27 8.06
N ARG A 291 13.17 7.77 8.70
CA ARG A 291 14.39 8.53 8.97
C ARG A 291 15.18 8.84 7.70
N LEU A 292 15.23 7.92 6.75
CA LEU A 292 15.94 8.10 5.47
C LEU A 292 15.13 8.90 4.44
N LEU A 293 13.80 8.85 4.52
CA LEU A 293 12.88 9.41 3.53
C LEU A 293 13.14 10.90 3.21
N PRO A 294 13.34 11.79 4.19
CA PRO A 294 13.59 13.21 3.92
C PRO A 294 14.86 13.45 3.09
N GLY A 295 15.90 12.63 3.25
CA GLY A 295 17.14 12.74 2.49
C GLY A 295 17.10 12.05 1.12
N LEU A 296 16.20 11.08 0.94
CA LEU A 296 16.00 10.38 -0.33
C LEU A 296 15.09 11.15 -1.28
N LEU A 297 14.11 11.89 -0.74
CA LEU A 297 13.21 12.70 -1.54
C LEU A 297 13.92 13.92 -2.15
N THR A 298 13.54 14.25 -3.38
CA THR A 298 13.96 15.51 -4.04
C THR A 298 13.30 16.75 -3.43
N ARG A 299 12.14 16.58 -2.80
CA ARG A 299 11.46 17.62 -2.02
C ARG A 299 10.59 16.95 -0.96
N VAL A 300 10.70 17.42 0.28
CA VAL A 300 9.83 16.97 1.37
C VAL A 300 8.48 17.68 1.24
N THR A 301 7.46 16.93 0.85
CA THR A 301 6.06 17.40 0.81
C THR A 301 5.19 16.41 1.55
N VAL A 302 4.09 16.87 2.14
CA VAL A 302 3.09 16.03 2.82
C VAL A 302 2.71 14.78 2.01
N PRO A 303 2.31 14.86 0.73
CA PRO A 303 1.96 13.66 -0.04
C PRO A 303 3.16 12.74 -0.33
N ALA A 304 4.38 13.27 -0.36
CA ALA A 304 5.58 12.46 -0.63
C ALA A 304 5.98 11.66 0.60
N MET A 305 5.89 12.28 1.77
CA MET A 305 6.10 11.62 3.05
C MET A 305 4.99 10.61 3.34
N ALA A 306 3.72 10.93 3.07
CA ALA A 306 2.60 10.00 3.21
C ALA A 306 2.78 8.78 2.29
N ALA A 307 3.02 8.96 0.99
CA ALA A 307 3.24 7.84 0.08
C ALA A 307 4.47 6.99 0.44
N GLY A 308 5.54 7.64 0.89
CA GLY A 308 6.75 6.96 1.36
C GLY A 308 6.53 6.18 2.66
N ALA A 309 5.76 6.73 3.61
CA ALA A 309 5.39 6.08 4.86
C ALA A 309 4.47 4.88 4.63
N VAL A 310 3.45 5.02 3.77
CA VAL A 310 2.61 3.90 3.29
C VAL A 310 3.47 2.82 2.65
N SER A 311 4.44 3.21 1.84
CA SER A 311 5.33 2.23 1.21
C SER A 311 6.16 1.47 2.26
N ALA A 312 6.69 2.19 3.26
CA ALA A 312 7.47 1.61 4.34
C ALA A 312 6.64 0.67 5.22
N THR A 313 5.39 1.02 5.55
CA THR A 313 4.50 0.16 6.36
C THR A 313 4.13 -1.11 5.60
N VAL A 314 3.79 -1.01 4.31
CA VAL A 314 3.48 -2.18 3.46
C VAL A 314 4.70 -3.10 3.34
N LEU A 315 5.90 -2.56 3.13
CA LEU A 315 7.14 -3.35 3.08
C LEU A 315 7.45 -4.02 4.42
N GLY A 316 7.30 -3.29 5.53
CA GLY A 316 7.47 -3.85 6.87
C GLY A 316 6.54 -5.03 7.11
N LEU A 317 5.26 -4.91 6.72
CA LEU A 317 4.30 -6.02 6.79
C LEU A 317 4.73 -7.22 5.94
N LEU A 318 5.17 -7.01 4.70
CA LEU A 318 5.60 -8.10 3.84
C LEU A 318 6.81 -8.83 4.42
N VAL A 319 7.80 -8.11 4.95
CA VAL A 319 8.96 -8.72 5.61
C VAL A 319 8.51 -9.53 6.83
N SER A 320 7.59 -8.99 7.62
CA SER A 320 6.98 -9.71 8.76
C SER A 320 6.27 -10.99 8.31
N GLN A 321 5.50 -10.94 7.23
CA GLN A 321 4.79 -12.10 6.70
C GLN A 321 5.74 -13.18 6.18
N VAL A 322 6.75 -12.80 5.41
CA VAL A 322 7.78 -13.73 4.90
C VAL A 322 8.54 -14.37 6.07
N LEU A 323 8.89 -13.59 7.09
CA LEU A 323 9.57 -14.12 8.27
C LEU A 323 8.66 -15.06 9.07
N ARG A 324 7.38 -14.72 9.25
CA ARG A 324 6.40 -15.58 9.91
C ARG A 324 6.18 -16.89 9.15
N ILE A 325 6.19 -16.86 7.82
CA ILE A 325 6.15 -18.07 6.98
C ILE A 325 7.38 -18.94 7.21
N ALA A 326 8.57 -18.34 7.31
CA ALA A 326 9.81 -19.08 7.55
C ALA A 326 9.85 -19.70 8.97
N LEU A 327 9.21 -19.05 9.94
CA LEU A 327 9.15 -19.52 11.33
C LEU A 327 8.07 -20.59 11.56
N ASP A 328 6.99 -20.58 10.77
CA ASP A 328 5.89 -21.52 10.92
C ASP A 328 6.20 -22.85 10.21
N ALA A 329 6.74 -23.80 10.97
CA ALA A 329 7.06 -25.15 10.50
C ALA A 329 5.83 -25.91 9.98
N GLN A 330 4.61 -25.57 10.42
CA GLN A 330 3.39 -26.20 9.93
C GLN A 330 2.99 -25.71 8.54
N GLY A 331 3.24 -24.43 8.22
CA GLY A 331 3.00 -23.88 6.88
C GLY A 331 3.82 -24.58 5.79
N MET A 332 5.08 -24.91 6.10
CA MET A 332 5.94 -25.66 5.18
C MET A 332 5.45 -27.09 4.92
N ARG A 333 4.73 -27.71 5.88
CA ARG A 333 4.16 -29.06 5.73
C ARG A 333 3.06 -29.11 4.67
N TYR A 334 2.32 -28.02 4.48
CA TYR A 334 1.25 -27.90 3.48
C TYR A 334 1.71 -27.25 2.15
N GLY A 335 3.02 -26.96 2.03
CA GLY A 335 3.65 -26.42 0.83
C GLY A 335 3.69 -24.89 0.76
N LEU A 336 4.59 -24.38 -0.10
CA LEU A 336 4.87 -22.94 -0.23
C LEU A 336 3.63 -22.12 -0.63
N LEU A 337 2.76 -22.69 -1.47
CA LEU A 337 1.50 -22.07 -1.92
C LEU A 337 0.51 -21.87 -0.76
N TYR A 338 0.42 -22.81 0.16
CA TYR A 338 -0.45 -22.65 1.33
C TYR A 338 0.11 -21.58 2.27
N ALA A 339 1.43 -21.61 2.51
CA ALA A 339 2.10 -20.66 3.40
C ALA A 339 2.07 -19.21 2.87
N SER A 340 2.16 -19.00 1.56
CA SER A 340 2.05 -17.67 0.95
C SER A 340 0.63 -17.13 0.89
N GLY A 341 -0.39 -17.92 1.31
CA GLY A 341 -1.79 -17.53 1.36
C GLY A 341 -2.06 -16.25 2.17
N ASN A 342 -1.16 -15.86 3.06
CA ASN A 342 -1.30 -14.65 3.88
C ASN A 342 -0.52 -13.43 3.36
N LEU A 343 0.19 -13.54 2.23
CA LEU A 343 0.97 -12.43 1.68
C LEU A 343 0.08 -11.28 1.21
N GLY A 344 0.45 -10.07 1.61
CA GLY A 344 -0.31 -8.85 1.34
C GLY A 344 -1.45 -8.60 2.34
N ASN A 345 -1.61 -9.44 3.36
CA ASN A 345 -2.59 -9.15 4.42
C ASN A 345 -2.25 -7.85 5.17
N GLY A 346 -3.27 -7.09 5.55
CA GLY A 346 -3.08 -5.83 6.27
C GLY A 346 -2.66 -4.63 5.42
N VAL A 347 -2.57 -4.75 4.08
CA VAL A 347 -2.30 -3.59 3.19
C VAL A 347 -3.30 -2.43 3.41
N PRO A 348 -4.62 -2.64 3.60
CA PRO A 348 -5.52 -1.53 3.92
C PRO A 348 -5.17 -0.81 5.24
N ALA A 349 -4.79 -1.57 6.27
CA ALA A 349 -4.32 -1.00 7.53
C ALA A 349 -2.95 -0.32 7.40
N ALA A 350 -2.05 -0.84 6.55
CA ALA A 350 -0.80 -0.17 6.23
C ALA A 350 -1.01 1.14 5.47
N LEU A 351 -2.06 1.22 4.63
CA LEU A 351 -2.44 2.45 3.96
C LEU A 351 -2.91 3.51 4.95
N THR A 352 -3.82 3.19 5.87
CA THR A 352 -4.32 4.15 6.89
C THR A 352 -3.21 4.60 7.82
N TRP A 353 -2.51 3.66 8.46
CA TRP A 353 -1.46 3.98 9.43
C TRP A 353 -0.20 4.54 8.78
N GLY A 354 0.08 4.16 7.53
CA GLY A 354 1.14 4.77 6.74
C GLY A 354 0.85 6.23 6.39
N VAL A 355 -0.39 6.57 6.00
CA VAL A 355 -0.79 7.97 5.78
C VAL A 355 -0.67 8.76 7.08
N VAL A 356 -1.23 8.25 8.19
CA VAL A 356 -1.15 8.91 9.50
C VAL A 356 0.32 9.11 9.92
N ALA A 357 1.15 8.08 9.80
CA ALA A 357 2.58 8.15 10.12
C ALA A 357 3.30 9.21 9.29
N GLY A 358 3.02 9.29 7.99
CA GLY A 358 3.60 10.30 7.11
C GLY A 358 3.15 11.72 7.44
N LEU A 359 1.87 11.91 7.78
CA LEU A 359 1.33 13.20 8.24
C LEU A 359 2.01 13.64 9.54
N VAL A 360 2.05 12.78 10.55
CA VAL A 360 2.69 13.05 11.84
C VAL A 360 4.18 13.34 11.66
N ALA A 361 4.89 12.56 10.85
CA ALA A 361 6.30 12.79 10.54
C ALA A 361 6.53 14.15 9.84
N THR A 362 5.62 14.57 8.95
CA THR A 362 5.75 15.88 8.29
C THR A 362 5.49 17.05 9.23
N ALA A 363 4.48 16.94 10.09
CA ALA A 363 4.13 17.96 11.06
C ALA A 363 5.26 18.17 12.07
N THR A 364 5.79 17.05 12.60
CA THR A 364 6.93 17.07 13.53
C THR A 364 8.21 17.58 12.88
N LEU A 365 8.50 17.21 11.63
CA LEU A 365 9.65 17.75 10.92
C LEU A 365 9.55 19.27 10.76
N ARG A 366 8.38 19.79 10.36
CA ARG A 366 8.14 21.23 10.22
C ARG A 366 8.30 21.94 11.56
N ALA A 367 7.69 21.42 12.62
CA ALA A 367 7.79 21.99 13.97
C ALA A 367 9.25 22.03 14.46
N ALA A 368 10.00 20.96 14.26
CA ALA A 368 11.39 20.87 14.71
C ALA A 368 12.34 21.79 13.90
N THR A 369 12.06 22.05 12.63
CA THR A 369 12.86 22.99 11.81
C THR A 369 12.49 24.46 12.03
N SER A 370 11.25 24.75 12.44
CA SER A 370 10.81 26.13 12.73
C SER A 370 11.35 26.67 14.05
N GLY A 371 11.82 25.81 14.96
CA GLY A 371 12.44 26.21 16.23
C GLY A 371 13.94 26.52 16.17
N GLU A 372 14.60 26.25 15.04
CA GLU A 372 15.99 26.70 14.79
C GLU A 372 15.95 28.10 14.17
N GLU A 373 15.61 29.11 14.99
CA GLU A 373 15.76 30.51 14.61
C GLU A 373 17.26 30.82 14.46
N PRO A 374 17.72 31.42 13.35
CA PRO A 374 19.12 31.70 13.16
C PRO A 374 19.57 32.67 14.25
N ALA A 375 20.56 32.27 15.04
CA ALA A 375 21.26 33.17 15.95
C ALA A 375 21.68 34.40 15.15
N GLN A 376 21.01 35.51 15.43
CA GLN A 376 21.27 36.82 14.88
C GLN A 376 22.78 37.08 15.04
N PRO A 377 23.54 37.33 13.97
CA PRO A 377 24.94 37.69 14.12
C PRO A 377 24.97 38.92 15.03
N ALA A 378 25.67 38.79 16.16
CA ALA A 378 25.84 39.86 17.12
C ALA A 378 26.30 41.09 16.35
N GLU A 379 25.42 42.10 16.26
CA GLU A 379 25.84 43.46 15.94
C GLU A 379 26.89 43.82 16.99
N SER A 380 28.14 43.80 16.57
CA SER A 380 29.22 44.44 17.28
C SER A 380 28.82 45.89 17.47
N SER A 381 28.40 46.21 18.70
CA SER A 381 28.26 47.55 19.21
C SER A 381 29.62 48.24 19.11
N GLU A 382 29.88 48.87 17.97
CA GLU A 382 30.97 49.82 17.80
C GLU A 382 30.37 51.21 18.08
N ALA A 383 30.15 51.47 19.38
CA ALA A 383 29.92 52.80 19.89
C ALA A 383 31.27 53.54 19.93
N GLY A 384 31.54 54.32 18.89
CA GLY A 384 32.68 55.23 18.81
C GLY A 384 32.29 56.51 18.07
N GLY A 385 31.60 57.41 18.78
CA GLY A 385 31.24 58.72 18.22
C GLY A 385 32.41 59.68 18.14
N PHE A 386 32.48 60.47 17.07
CA PHE A 386 32.50 61.95 17.00
C PHE A 386 32.62 62.39 15.51
N PRO A 387 32.37 63.66 15.13
CA PRO A 387 31.42 64.02 14.10
C PRO A 387 32.09 64.54 12.82
N GLU A 388 31.24 64.67 11.81
CA GLU A 388 31.44 65.44 10.58
C GLU A 388 32.04 66.84 10.83
N PRO A 389 32.84 67.37 9.89
CA PRO A 389 32.23 68.39 9.03
C PRO A 389 32.67 68.37 7.56
N ALA A 390 31.66 68.53 6.71
CA ALA A 390 31.56 69.49 5.60
C ALA A 390 32.54 69.45 4.40
N SER A 391 31.89 69.26 3.23
CA SER A 391 32.10 69.97 1.96
C SER A 391 33.44 69.84 1.22
N ALA A 392 33.40 69.26 0.03
CA ALA A 392 33.64 69.99 -1.22
C ALA A 392 33.41 69.09 -2.45
N THR A 393 32.64 69.63 -3.38
CA THR A 393 32.41 69.21 -4.77
C THR A 393 33.71 69.18 -5.61
N PRO A 394 33.73 68.49 -6.76
CA PRO A 394 34.95 68.12 -7.50
C PRO A 394 35.40 69.20 -8.49
N PRO A 395 36.64 69.14 -9.02
CA PRO A 395 36.96 69.74 -10.29
C PRO A 395 36.92 68.73 -11.43
N VAL A 396 36.50 69.28 -12.56
CA VAL A 396 36.32 68.72 -13.90
C VAL A 396 37.66 68.83 -14.67
N GLU A 397 37.89 67.83 -15.55
CA GLU A 397 38.70 67.87 -16.80
C GLU A 397 40.25 67.89 -16.74
N PRO A 398 40.95 67.55 -17.85
CA PRO A 398 40.53 67.47 -19.29
C PRO A 398 40.30 66.09 -19.89
#